data_AF-A0AAJ6N883-F1
#
_entry.id   AF-A0AAJ6N883-F1
#
_cell.length_a   1.000
_cell.length_b   1.000
_cell.length_c   1.000
_cell.angle_alpha   90.00
_cell.angle_beta   90.00
_cell.angle_gamma   90.00
#
_symmetry.space_group_name_H-M   'P 1'
#
loop_
_entity.id
_entity.type
_entity.pdbx_description
1 polymer ?
#
loop_
_entity_poly.entity_id
_entity_poly.type
_entity_poly.pdbx_seq_one_letter_code
_entity_poly.pdbx_strand_id
1 'polypeptide(L)' 'MSSKIPNRVSIHDRPKEIETKEELGHWEADTIQGKGHHTGILTLVERKTAYTVIVKLEGKNARCLANCYTREIRYSGNRT' A
#
# COMPACT_ATOMS: atom_id res chain seq x y z
N MET A 1 -2.18 -8.10 -23.05
CA MET A 1 -2.75 -8.84 -21.90
C MET A 1 -3.76 -7.93 -21.21
N SER A 2 -5.07 -8.20 -21.33
CA SER A 2 -6.10 -7.36 -20.71
C SER A 2 -6.15 -7.62 -19.20
N SER A 3 -6.01 -6.58 -18.38
CA SER A 3 -6.03 -6.71 -16.92
C SER A 3 -7.47 -6.92 -16.42
N LYS A 4 -7.68 -7.84 -15.47
CA LYS A 4 -9.01 -8.16 -14.91
C LYS A 4 -9.56 -7.11 -13.92
N ILE A 5 -8.89 -5.97 -13.76
CA ILE A 5 -9.28 -4.92 -12.82
C ILE A 5 -9.97 -3.81 -13.63
N PRO A 6 -11.28 -3.56 -13.42
CA PRO A 6 -11.99 -2.48 -14.10
C PRO A 6 -11.30 -1.14 -13.82
N ASN A 7 -11.16 -0.31 -14.85
CA ASN A 7 -10.60 1.05 -14.75
C ASN A 7 -9.19 1.12 -14.12
N ARG A 8 -8.37 0.07 -14.28
CA ARG A 8 -6.98 0.11 -13.85
C ARG A 8 -6.21 1.16 -14.67
N VAL A 9 -5.62 2.12 -13.97
CA VAL A 9 -4.60 3.02 -14.53
C VAL A 9 -3.24 2.33 -14.47
N SER A 10 -2.44 2.44 -15.53
CA SER A 10 -1.11 1.83 -15.56
C SER A 10 -0.16 2.61 -14.65
N ILE A 11 0.76 1.92 -13.97
CA ILE A 11 1.83 2.60 -13.21
C ILE A 11 2.76 3.40 -14.13
N HIS A 12 2.82 3.03 -15.41
CA HIS A 12 3.60 3.75 -16.42
C HIS A 12 2.98 5.11 -16.79
N ASP A 13 1.71 5.35 -16.44
CA ASP A 13 1.02 6.61 -16.71
C ASP A 13 1.23 7.65 -15.61
N ARG A 14 1.95 7.32 -14.53
CA ARG A 14 2.20 8.25 -13.43
C ARG A 14 3.02 9.46 -13.90
N PRO A 15 2.75 10.68 -13.39
CA PRO A 15 3.59 11.84 -13.65
C PRO A 15 5.05 11.57 -13.27
N LYS A 16 6.00 12.05 -14.09
CA LYS A 16 7.44 11.83 -13.86
C LYS A 16 7.94 12.44 -12.55
N GLU A 17 7.31 13.51 -12.11
CA GLU A 17 7.56 14.20 -10.83
C GLU A 17 7.41 13.28 -9.61
N ILE A 18 6.62 12.20 -9.67
CA ILE A 18 6.50 11.21 -8.58
C ILE A 18 7.83 10.49 -8.29
N GLU A 19 8.74 10.45 -9.25
CA GLU A 19 10.05 9.80 -9.08
C GLU A 19 11.04 10.62 -8.25
N THR A 20 10.83 11.93 -8.13
CA THR A 20 11.74 12.81 -7.37
C THR A 20 11.58 12.65 -5.87
N LYS A 21 10.43 12.13 -5.40
CA LYS A 21 10.10 11.93 -3.97
C LYS A 21 10.18 13.23 -3.15
N GLU A 22 9.88 14.36 -3.78
CA GLU A 22 9.96 15.68 -3.13
C GLU A 22 8.73 16.03 -2.29
N GLU A 23 7.62 15.30 -2.47
CA GLU A 23 6.34 15.54 -1.80
C GLU A 23 6.02 14.46 -0.77
N LEU A 24 5.45 14.87 0.37
CA LEU A 24 4.89 13.95 1.36
C LEU A 24 3.51 13.44 0.91
N GLY A 25 3.12 12.27 1.40
CA GLY A 25 1.79 11.71 1.16
C GLY A 25 1.72 10.72 0.01
N HIS A 26 2.85 10.42 -0.64
CA HIS A 26 2.94 9.35 -1.62
C HIS A 26 3.28 8.03 -0.92
N TRP A 27 2.28 7.16 -0.77
CA TRP A 27 2.43 5.88 -0.07
C TRP A 27 2.50 4.70 -1.04
N GLU A 28 3.44 3.80 -0.81
CA GLU A 28 3.49 2.47 -1.43
C GLU A 28 2.92 1.43 -0.45
N ALA A 29 2.21 0.45 -0.98
CA ALA A 29 1.63 -0.62 -0.19
C ALA A 29 1.86 -1.98 -0.83
N ASP A 30 2.42 -2.88 -0.04
CA ASP A 30 2.71 -4.25 -0.44
C ASP A 30 2.10 -5.24 0.56
N THR A 31 1.98 -6.49 0.12
CA THR A 31 1.54 -7.58 0.99
C THR A 31 2.47 -8.77 0.91
N ILE A 32 2.83 -9.30 2.07
CA ILE A 32 3.57 -10.56 2.19
C ILE A 32 2.57 -11.62 2.64
N GLN A 33 2.51 -12.74 1.92
CA GLN A 33 1.63 -13.84 2.26
C GLN A 33 2.39 -14.92 3.04
N GLY A 34 1.84 -15.30 4.20
CA GLY A 34 2.39 -16.39 5.01
C GLY A 34 2.12 -17.77 4.40
N LYS A 35 2.88 -18.76 4.86
CA LYS A 35 2.74 -20.17 4.43
C LYS A 35 1.29 -20.66 4.60
N GLY A 36 0.80 -21.39 3.60
CA GLY A 36 -0.58 -21.92 3.59
C GLY A 36 -1.66 -20.85 3.45
N HIS A 37 -1.29 -19.59 3.19
CA HIS A 37 -2.22 -18.48 2.95
C HIS A 37 -3.10 -18.10 4.17
N HIS A 38 -2.75 -18.60 5.36
CA HIS A 38 -3.50 -18.36 6.59
C HIS A 38 -3.20 -17.02 7.25
N THR A 39 -2.06 -16.41 6.93
CA THR A 39 -1.62 -15.14 7.51
C THR A 39 -1.07 -14.23 6.42
N GLY A 40 -0.96 -12.94 6.73
CA GLY A 40 -0.29 -11.99 5.85
C GLY A 40 0.32 -10.84 6.64
N ILE A 41 1.07 -10.01 5.94
CA ILE A 41 1.60 -8.74 6.44
C ILE A 41 1.27 -7.67 5.40
N LEU A 42 0.75 -6.54 5.86
CA LEU A 42 0.64 -5.31 5.08
C LEU A 42 1.85 -4.43 5.40
N THR A 43 2.54 -3.95 4.39
CA THR A 43 3.60 -2.95 4.53
C THR A 43 3.16 -1.67 3.83
N LEU A 44 3.23 -0.54 4.53
CA LEU A 44 2.98 0.80 3.99
C LEU A 44 4.25 1.63 4.12
N VAL A 45 4.70 2.25 3.04
CA VAL A 45 5.93 3.05 3.02
C VAL A 45 5.66 4.43 2.43
N GLU A 46 5.94 5.47 3.18
CA GLU A 46 5.93 6.84 2.67
C GLU A 46 7.20 7.07 1.84
N ARG A 47 7.05 7.45 0.58
CA ARG A 47 8.14 7.42 -0.42
C ARG A 47 9.24 8.45 -0.15
N LYS A 48 8.93 9.61 0.43
CA LYS A 48 9.91 10.68 0.69
C LYS A 48 10.78 10.38 1.90
N THR A 49 10.17 9.97 2.99
CA THR A 49 10.80 9.78 4.31
C THR A 49 11.23 8.34 4.57
N ALA A 50 10.78 7.39 3.76
CA ALA A 50 10.86 5.95 4.02
C ALA A 50 10.20 5.52 5.35
N TYR A 51 9.32 6.35 5.92
CA TYR A 51 8.55 5.99 7.10
C TYR A 51 7.71 4.75 6.78
N THR A 52 7.92 3.69 7.56
CA THR A 52 7.40 2.36 7.27
C THR A 52 6.46 1.90 8.37
N VAL A 53 5.28 1.42 7.98
CA VAL A 53 4.29 0.78 8.86
C VAL A 53 4.16 -0.68 8.44
N ILE A 54 4.26 -1.58 9.42
CA ILE A 54 4.13 -3.02 9.21
C ILE A 54 2.99 -3.53 10.08
N VAL A 55 1.98 -4.14 9.46
CA VAL A 55 0.81 -4.68 10.18
C VAL A 55 0.59 -6.14 9.85
N LYS A 56 0.48 -6.97 10.88
CA LYS A 56 0.09 -8.37 10.74
C LYS A 56 -1.40 -8.46 10.39
N LEU A 57 -1.71 -9.25 9.36
CA LEU A 57 -3.06 -9.58 8.93
C LEU A 57 -3.41 -11.00 9.37
N GLU A 58 -4.63 -11.18 9.87
CA GLU A 58 -5.15 -12.49 10.30
C GLU A 58 -5.59 -13.40 9.13
N GLY A 59 -5.45 -12.96 7.88
CA GLY A 59 -5.76 -13.76 6.69
C GLY A 59 -5.91 -12.94 5.40
N LYS A 60 -6.26 -13.60 4.29
CA LYS A 60 -6.35 -13.03 2.92
C LYS A 60 -7.69 -12.35 2.60
N ASN A 61 -8.39 -11.79 3.60
CA ASN A 61 -9.67 -11.13 3.36
C ASN A 61 -9.43 -9.72 2.79
N ALA A 62 -9.84 -9.49 1.54
CA ALA A 62 -9.71 -8.20 0.87
C ALA A 62 -10.33 -7.04 1.65
N ARG A 63 -11.46 -7.27 2.33
CA ARG A 63 -12.12 -6.27 3.18
C ARG A 63 -11.32 -5.97 4.46
N CYS A 64 -10.77 -6.99 5.10
CA CYS A 64 -9.90 -6.80 6.27
C CYS A 64 -8.64 -6.00 5.88
N LEU A 65 -8.03 -6.33 4.75
CA LEU A 65 -6.89 -5.58 4.22
C LEU A 65 -7.27 -4.13 3.92
N ALA A 66 -8.36 -3.88 3.20
CA ALA A 66 -8.80 -2.52 2.86
C ALA A 66 -9.11 -1.67 4.10
N ASN A 67 -9.75 -2.26 5.11
CA ASN A 67 -10.01 -1.60 6.39
C ASN A 67 -8.71 -1.29 7.13
N CYS A 68 -7.78 -2.25 7.18
CA CYS A 68 -6.47 -2.06 7.80
C CYS A 68 -5.70 -0.94 7.09
N TYR A 69 -5.57 -1.02 5.77
CA TYR A 69 -4.94 -0.01 4.93
C TYR A 69 -5.49 1.38 5.22
N THR A 70 -6.82 1.54 5.18
CA THR A 70 -7.50 2.83 5.39
C THR A 70 -7.23 3.37 6.79
N ARG A 71 -7.21 2.51 7.82
CA ARG A 71 -6.92 2.93 9.19
C ARG A 71 -5.48 3.40 9.34
N GLU A 72 -4.52 2.58 8.89
CA GLU A 72 -3.10 2.85 9.08
C GLU A 72 -2.62 4.05 8.26
N ILE A 73 -3.11 4.22 7.03
CA ILE A 73 -2.73 5.36 6.18
C ILE A 73 -3.26 6.68 6.75
N ARG A 74 -4.48 6.69 7.31
CA ARG A 74 -5.04 7.88 7.98
C ARG A 74 -4.25 8.23 9.23
N TYR A 75 -3.94 7.24 10.05
CA TYR A 75 -3.20 7.46 11.29
C TYR A 75 -1.74 7.89 11.04
N SER A 76 -1.11 7.35 10.01
CA SER A 76 0.29 7.63 9.69
C SER A 76 0.45 8.88 8.83
N GLY A 77 -0.46 9.13 7.89
CA GLY A 77 -0.48 10.35 7.10
C GLY A 77 -0.71 11.62 7.92
N ASN A 78 -1.35 11.52 9.10
CA ASN A 78 -1.46 12.63 10.04
C ASN A 78 -0.17 12.89 10.85
N ARG A 79 0.87 12.07 10.70
CA ARG A 79 2.14 12.16 11.44
C ARG A 79 3.35 12.46 10.54
N THR A 80 3.18 12.38 9.23
CA THR A 80 4.16 12.71 8.19
C THR A 80 3.76 14.01 7.53
#